data_AF-A0A2Z6R0Q4-F1
#
_entry.id   AF-A0A2Z6R0Q4-F1
#
_cell.length_a   1.000
_cell.length_b   1.000
_cell.length_c   1.000
_cell.angle_alpha   90.00
_cell.angle_beta   90.00
_cell.angle_gamma   90.00
#
_symmetry.space_group_name_H-M   'P 1'
#
loop_
_entity.id
_entity.type
_entity.pdbx_description
1 polymer ?
#
loop_
_entity_poly.entity_id
_entity_poly.type
_entity_poly.pdbx_seq_one_letter_code
_entity_poly.pdbx_strand_id
1 'polypeptide(L)'
;MFKKIIDQEDIKKAAPSNEKKIILKDKVEVEDSDLHEFVLRPNDTYDEISLERNDICKKTSSFSHILSYKLLNNQYLILISMEAIEIYTLNKNFINRYFWNNDEWKNIYEKFKKRDEIYDIEFTNEHYKQLIEGILKDEFDDSNHSIPFPNFMGQTIDRRKEIAEDVINDNLASSKFRIEIIDMLKMAMKENCDEVVRPLINNIIESIQDHSVDSMTFISLNLAKLCDDYPDYVVKYISYTSYLDSFIYKY
;
A
#
# COMPACT_ATOMS: atom_id res chain seq x y z
N MET A 1 1.05 -16.61 4.07
CA MET A 1 2.51 -16.37 4.09
C MET A 1 3.01 -16.31 5.52
N PHE A 2 2.33 -15.58 6.43
CA PHE A 2 2.63 -15.57 7.86
C PHE A 2 2.80 -16.95 8.51
N LYS A 3 1.87 -17.89 8.32
CA LYS A 3 2.01 -19.26 8.82
C LYS A 3 3.36 -19.89 8.40
N LYS A 4 3.81 -19.70 7.15
CA LYS A 4 5.13 -20.19 6.68
C LYS A 4 6.33 -19.53 7.37
N ILE A 5 6.17 -18.34 7.94
CA ILE A 5 7.22 -17.67 8.71
C ILE A 5 7.20 -18.20 10.15
N ILE A 6 6.02 -18.26 10.76
CA ILE A 6 5.81 -18.72 12.15
C ILE A 6 6.23 -20.18 12.34
N ASP A 7 5.94 -21.03 11.35
CA ASP A 7 6.27 -22.46 11.38
C ASP A 7 7.79 -22.72 11.31
N GLN A 8 8.62 -21.70 11.06
CA GLN A 8 10.07 -21.83 11.09
C GLN A 8 10.59 -21.84 12.54
N GLU A 9 11.59 -22.68 12.79
CA GLU A 9 12.35 -22.67 14.05
C GLU A 9 12.94 -21.28 14.27
N ASP A 10 13.68 -20.80 13.27
CA ASP A 10 14.20 -19.43 13.17
C ASP A 10 13.65 -18.72 11.94
N ILE A 11 13.25 -17.46 12.08
CA ILE A 11 12.86 -16.58 10.98
C ILE A 11 14.10 -16.17 10.19
N LYS A 12 14.27 -16.79 9.02
CA LYS A 12 15.37 -16.52 8.11
C LYS A 12 14.94 -15.60 6.96
N LYS A 13 15.92 -14.97 6.31
CA LYS A 13 15.69 -14.33 5.01
C LYS A 13 15.10 -15.34 4.03
N ALA A 14 14.15 -14.90 3.21
CA ALA A 14 13.55 -15.70 2.16
C ALA A 14 14.57 -16.10 1.08
N ALA A 15 15.58 -15.25 0.88
CA ALA A 15 16.70 -15.45 -0.01
C ALA A 15 17.99 -15.34 0.81
N PRO A 16 18.77 -16.42 0.97
CA PRO A 16 20.01 -16.37 1.75
C PRO A 16 21.07 -15.56 1.00
N SER A 17 21.93 -14.80 1.71
CA SER A 17 22.94 -13.91 1.10
C SER A 17 23.95 -14.61 0.18
N ASN A 18 24.06 -15.94 0.25
CA ASN A 18 24.92 -16.72 -0.64
C ASN A 18 24.31 -16.98 -2.03
N GLU A 19 23.00 -16.80 -2.18
CA GLU A 19 22.33 -16.83 -3.47
C GLU A 19 22.59 -15.54 -4.23
N LYS A 20 23.11 -15.64 -5.45
CA LYS A 20 23.43 -14.45 -6.26
C LYS A 20 22.21 -13.85 -6.97
N LYS A 21 21.20 -14.68 -7.26
CA LYS A 21 20.10 -14.35 -8.16
C LYS A 21 18.95 -15.33 -7.99
N ILE A 22 17.74 -14.82 -7.76
CA ILE A 22 16.49 -15.58 -7.81
C ILE A 22 15.58 -14.95 -8.86
N ILE A 23 15.13 -15.71 -9.84
CA ILE A 23 14.17 -15.23 -10.84
C ILE A 23 12.76 -15.28 -10.23
N LEU A 24 12.14 -14.11 -10.06
CA LEU A 24 10.78 -13.99 -9.54
C LEU A 24 9.74 -14.15 -10.65
N LYS A 25 10.00 -13.58 -11.83
CA LYS A 25 9.14 -13.66 -13.01
C LYS A 25 9.97 -13.50 -14.28
N ASP A 26 9.78 -14.42 -15.22
CA ASP A 26 10.39 -14.38 -16.54
C ASP A 26 9.40 -13.84 -17.59
N LYS A 27 9.91 -13.38 -18.73
CA LYS A 27 9.16 -12.96 -19.92
C LYS A 27 8.18 -11.82 -19.67
N VAL A 28 8.66 -10.77 -19.02
CA VAL A 28 7.91 -9.52 -18.86
C VAL A 28 8.04 -8.72 -20.16
N GLU A 29 6.92 -8.56 -20.87
CA GLU A 29 6.86 -7.66 -22.01
C GLU A 29 6.93 -6.21 -21.52
N VAL A 30 7.92 -5.49 -22.04
CA VAL A 30 8.10 -4.05 -21.90
C VAL A 30 8.04 -3.49 -23.32
N GLU A 31 7.61 -2.22 -23.47
CA GLU A 31 7.26 -1.56 -24.75
C GLU A 31 8.26 -1.75 -25.91
N ASP A 32 9.52 -2.09 -25.62
CA ASP A 32 10.59 -2.37 -26.60
C ASP A 32 10.59 -3.79 -27.20
N SER A 33 9.54 -4.61 -27.03
CA SER A 33 9.40 -6.00 -27.55
C SER A 33 10.44 -7.03 -27.04
N ASP A 34 11.42 -6.60 -26.26
CA ASP A 34 12.41 -7.45 -25.62
C ASP A 34 11.90 -7.99 -24.27
N LEU A 35 12.13 -9.28 -24.03
CA LEU A 35 11.74 -9.96 -22.79
C LEU A 35 12.64 -9.56 -21.63
N HIS A 36 12.02 -9.11 -20.54
CA HIS A 36 12.68 -8.76 -19.29
C HIS A 36 12.35 -9.78 -18.19
N GLU A 37 13.15 -9.79 -17.14
CA GLU A 37 12.97 -10.63 -15.96
C GLU A 37 12.88 -9.78 -14.70
N PHE A 38 12.00 -10.13 -13.77
CA PHE A 38 12.10 -9.66 -12.39
C PHE A 38 12.97 -10.61 -11.58
N VAL A 39 13.92 -10.04 -10.88
CA VAL A 39 14.97 -10.78 -10.18
C VAL A 39 15.11 -10.23 -8.77
N LEU A 40 15.16 -11.14 -7.80
CA LEU A 40 15.53 -10.87 -6.42
C LEU A 40 17.02 -11.17 -6.22
N ARG A 41 17.77 -10.17 -5.74
CA ARG A 41 19.16 -10.30 -5.30
C ARG A 41 19.25 -10.03 -3.81
N PRO A 42 19.59 -11.04 -2.98
CA PRO A 42 19.83 -10.79 -1.58
C PRO A 42 21.19 -10.09 -1.38
N ASN A 43 21.24 -9.13 -0.47
CA ASN A 43 22.47 -8.49 -0.01
C ASN A 43 22.50 -8.49 1.54
N ASP A 44 23.66 -8.19 2.12
CA ASP A 44 23.84 -8.20 3.57
C ASP A 44 23.16 -7.01 4.26
N THR A 45 22.94 -5.92 3.52
CA THR A 45 22.29 -4.69 4.02
C THR A 45 20.82 -4.57 3.62
N TYR A 46 20.42 -5.05 2.44
CA TYR A 46 19.04 -5.03 1.96
C TYR A 46 18.85 -6.06 0.86
N ASP A 47 17.62 -6.43 0.57
CA ASP A 47 17.32 -7.22 -0.63
C ASP A 47 16.95 -6.28 -1.78
N GLU A 48 17.34 -6.63 -2.99
CA GLU A 48 16.99 -5.86 -4.19
C GLU A 48 16.06 -6.66 -5.07
N ILE A 49 15.01 -6.01 -5.57
CA ILE A 49 14.23 -6.55 -6.68
C ILE A 49 14.42 -5.63 -7.87
N SER A 50 14.85 -6.21 -8.98
CA SER A 50 15.15 -5.46 -10.19
C SER A 50 14.48 -6.06 -11.42
N LEU A 51 14.09 -5.18 -12.35
CA LEU A 51 13.71 -5.51 -13.71
C LEU A 51 14.97 -5.52 -14.56
N GLU A 52 15.29 -6.66 -15.15
CA GLU A 52 16.55 -6.90 -15.84
C GLU A 52 16.35 -7.37 -17.26
N ARG A 53 17.38 -7.11 -18.07
CA ARG A 53 17.53 -7.68 -19.41
C ARG A 53 18.98 -8.10 -19.61
N ASN A 54 19.22 -9.38 -19.89
CA ASN A 54 20.57 -9.91 -20.10
C ASN A 54 21.54 -9.49 -18.96
N ASP A 55 21.07 -9.61 -17.72
CA ASP A 55 21.78 -9.18 -16.49
C ASP A 55 22.07 -7.67 -16.38
N ILE A 56 21.49 -6.84 -17.26
CA ILE A 56 21.52 -5.38 -17.16
C ILE A 56 20.27 -4.92 -16.42
N CYS A 57 20.47 -4.30 -15.24
CA CYS A 57 19.41 -3.70 -14.45
C CYS A 57 18.83 -2.46 -15.15
N LYS A 58 17.51 -2.46 -15.37
CA LYS A 58 16.74 -1.32 -15.90
C LYS A 58 16.09 -0.50 -14.79
N LYS A 59 15.53 -1.19 -13.80
CA LYS A 59 14.89 -0.58 -12.63
C LYS A 59 15.17 -1.47 -11.42
N THR A 60 15.41 -0.86 -10.27
CA THR A 60 15.64 -1.58 -9.01
C THR A 60 14.88 -0.92 -7.86
N SER A 61 14.57 -1.70 -6.84
CA SER A 61 14.05 -1.24 -5.57
C SER A 61 14.66 -2.07 -4.45
N SER A 62 15.03 -1.38 -3.37
CA SER A 62 15.64 -1.99 -2.19
C SER A 62 14.58 -2.23 -1.12
N PHE A 63 14.72 -3.34 -0.41
CA PHE A 63 13.79 -3.83 0.61
C PHE A 63 14.57 -4.20 1.86
N SER A 64 14.09 -3.81 3.05
CA SER A 64 14.69 -4.24 4.30
C SER A 64 14.43 -5.73 4.53
N HIS A 65 15.39 -6.58 4.15
CA HIS A 65 15.42 -8.06 4.29
C HIS A 65 14.06 -8.75 4.19
N ILE A 66 13.79 -9.33 3.03
CA ILE A 66 12.57 -10.05 2.73
C ILE A 66 12.54 -11.36 3.53
N LEU A 67 11.54 -11.50 4.40
CA LEU A 67 11.29 -12.68 5.23
C LEU A 67 10.41 -13.70 4.51
N SER A 68 9.52 -13.24 3.63
CA SER A 68 8.72 -14.11 2.78
C SER A 68 8.25 -13.37 1.53
N TYR A 69 8.12 -14.08 0.42
CA TYR A 69 7.47 -13.55 -0.77
C TYR A 69 6.58 -14.60 -1.43
N LYS A 70 5.59 -14.14 -2.21
CA LYS A 70 4.74 -14.99 -3.02
C LYS A 70 4.28 -14.26 -4.28
N LEU A 71 4.41 -14.94 -5.41
CA LEU A 71 3.82 -14.49 -6.67
C LEU A 71 2.36 -14.97 -6.77
N LEU A 72 1.44 -14.04 -7.04
CA LEU A 72 0.03 -14.28 -7.22
C LEU A 72 -0.37 -13.96 -8.67
N ASN A 73 -0.99 -14.94 -9.34
CA ASN A 73 -1.48 -14.83 -10.72
C ASN A 73 -0.43 -14.34 -11.74
N ASN A 74 0.87 -14.59 -11.47
CA ASN A 74 1.99 -14.09 -12.28
C ASN A 74 2.00 -12.57 -12.50
N GLN A 75 1.29 -11.80 -11.67
CA GLN A 75 1.11 -10.36 -11.83
C GLN A 75 1.48 -9.60 -10.57
N TYR A 76 1.09 -10.14 -9.41
CA TYR A 76 1.28 -9.46 -8.14
C TYR A 76 2.33 -10.17 -7.31
N LEU A 77 3.32 -9.44 -6.83
CA LEU A 77 4.32 -9.92 -5.90
C LEU A 77 3.95 -9.44 -4.50
N ILE A 78 3.65 -10.36 -3.60
CA ILE A 78 3.41 -10.08 -2.19
C ILE A 78 4.73 -10.29 -1.45
N LEU A 79 5.12 -9.31 -0.65
CA LEU A 79 6.34 -9.28 0.16
C LEU A 79 5.97 -9.12 1.64
N ILE A 80 6.71 -9.82 2.49
CA ILE A 80 6.81 -9.54 3.92
C ILE A 80 8.29 -9.28 4.18
N SER A 81 8.63 -8.04 4.48
CA SER A 81 9.98 -7.57 4.77
C SER A 81 10.11 -7.25 6.26
N MET A 82 11.29 -6.85 6.71
CA MET A 82 11.45 -6.32 8.07
C MET A 82 10.72 -4.97 8.25
N GLU A 83 10.38 -4.26 7.18
CA GLU A 83 9.70 -2.95 7.26
C GLU A 83 8.18 -3.07 7.25
N ALA A 84 7.64 -3.93 6.37
CA ALA A 84 6.22 -3.93 6.06
C ALA A 84 5.75 -5.18 5.30
N ILE A 85 4.42 -5.26 5.13
CA ILE A 85 3.77 -6.04 4.08
C ILE A 85 3.62 -5.15 2.86
N GLU A 86 4.04 -5.66 1.70
CA GLU A 86 3.92 -4.92 0.45
C GLU A 86 3.35 -5.76 -0.68
N ILE A 87 2.61 -5.14 -1.60
CA ILE A 87 2.10 -5.80 -2.82
C ILE A 87 2.53 -5.00 -4.02
N TYR A 88 3.31 -5.60 -4.93
CA TYR A 88 3.78 -4.96 -6.15
C TYR A 88 3.10 -5.52 -7.39
N THR A 89 2.78 -4.66 -8.35
CA THR A 89 2.46 -5.09 -9.72
C THR A 89 3.76 -5.27 -10.50
N LEU A 90 4.02 -6.51 -10.95
CA LEU A 90 5.18 -6.86 -11.78
C LEU A 90 4.95 -6.51 -13.26
N ASN A 91 4.89 -5.21 -13.55
CA ASN A 91 4.89 -4.62 -14.89
C ASN A 91 6.12 -3.71 -15.08
N LYS A 92 6.25 -3.05 -16.23
CA LYS A 92 7.40 -2.15 -16.52
C LYS A 92 7.67 -1.10 -15.43
N ASN A 93 6.65 -0.69 -14.70
CA ASN A 93 6.72 0.36 -13.70
C ASN A 93 6.98 -0.18 -12.29
N PHE A 94 6.89 -1.49 -12.04
CA PHE A 94 7.08 -2.10 -10.72
C PHE A 94 6.39 -1.30 -9.60
N ILE A 95 5.06 -1.21 -9.69
CA ILE A 95 4.24 -0.29 -8.89
C ILE A 95 3.91 -0.94 -7.54
N ASN A 96 4.19 -0.26 -6.44
CA ASN A 96 3.69 -0.66 -5.12
C ASN A 96 2.19 -0.32 -5.04
N ARG A 97 1.36 -1.32 -4.78
CA ARG A 97 -0.11 -1.23 -4.68
C ARG A 97 -0.63 -1.19 -3.25
N TYR A 98 0.21 -1.59 -2.31
CA TYR A 98 -0.19 -1.79 -0.94
C TYR A 98 1.04 -1.76 -0.08
N PHE A 99 1.05 -0.87 0.91
CA PHE A 99 2.06 -0.82 1.95
C PHE A 99 1.36 -0.84 3.29
N TRP A 100 1.76 -1.75 4.17
CA TRP A 100 1.20 -1.81 5.51
C TRP A 100 2.19 -2.24 6.56
N ASN A 101 2.16 -1.49 7.68
CA ASN A 101 2.71 -1.87 8.96
C ASN A 101 1.90 -1.18 10.06
N ASN A 102 1.92 -1.72 11.27
CA ASN A 102 1.34 -1.07 12.45
C ASN A 102 2.44 -0.38 13.28
N ASP A 103 2.05 0.33 14.34
CA ASP A 103 2.99 1.05 15.20
C ASP A 103 4.02 0.13 15.87
N GLU A 104 3.63 -1.09 16.22
CA GLU A 104 4.54 -2.07 16.82
C GLU A 104 5.65 -2.47 15.84
N TRP A 105 5.27 -2.85 14.62
CA TRP A 105 6.19 -3.19 13.54
C TRP A 105 7.11 -2.01 13.22
N LYS A 106 6.55 -0.80 13.08
CA LYS A 106 7.33 0.42 12.86
C LYS A 106 8.34 0.66 13.97
N ASN A 107 7.96 0.48 15.24
CA ASN A 107 8.87 0.66 16.37
C ASN A 107 10.00 -0.37 16.39
N ILE A 108 9.73 -1.63 16.03
CA ILE A 108 10.76 -2.66 15.89
C ILE A 108 11.69 -2.31 14.72
N TYR A 109 11.13 -1.88 13.59
CA TYR A 109 11.90 -1.46 12.43
C TYR A 109 12.80 -0.26 12.74
N GLU A 110 12.34 0.75 13.49
CA GLU A 110 13.19 1.86 13.93
C GLU A 110 14.34 1.41 14.85
N LYS A 111 14.17 0.35 15.64
CA LYS A 111 15.28 -0.27 16.39
C LYS A 111 16.26 -0.97 15.46
N PHE A 112 15.74 -1.63 14.42
CA PHE A 112 16.54 -2.28 13.39
C PHE A 112 17.41 -1.27 12.62
N LYS A 113 16.83 -0.13 12.22
CA LYS A 113 17.58 0.94 11.52
C LYS A 113 18.74 1.50 12.32
N LYS A 114 18.61 1.56 13.66
CA LYS A 114 19.69 1.98 14.56
C LYS A 114 20.84 0.99 14.65
N ARG A 115 20.70 -0.21 14.08
CA ARG A 115 21.72 -1.26 13.97
C ARG A 115 22.26 -1.38 12.54
N ASP A 116 22.32 -0.26 11.81
CA ASP A 116 22.82 -0.15 10.43
C ASP A 116 22.07 -1.02 9.40
N GLU A 117 20.87 -1.49 9.74
CA GLU A 117 20.02 -2.32 8.86
C GLU A 117 20.70 -3.64 8.42
N ILE A 118 21.71 -4.09 9.17
CA ILE A 118 22.37 -5.38 8.91
C ILE A 118 21.48 -6.50 9.42
N TYR A 119 21.20 -7.50 8.58
CA TYR A 119 20.40 -8.64 8.99
C TYR A 119 21.05 -9.39 10.16
N ASP A 120 20.27 -9.58 11.22
CA ASP A 120 20.67 -10.31 12.42
C ASP A 120 19.56 -11.31 12.77
N ILE A 121 19.91 -12.60 12.75
CA ILE A 121 18.98 -13.68 13.03
C ILE A 121 18.52 -13.66 14.49
N GLU A 122 19.37 -13.26 15.45
CA GLU A 122 19.01 -13.21 16.87
C GLU A 122 17.97 -12.10 17.09
N PHE A 123 18.24 -10.89 16.59
CA PHE A 123 17.29 -9.78 16.62
C PHE A 123 15.97 -10.10 15.91
N THR A 124 16.04 -10.74 14.74
CA THR A 124 14.84 -11.08 13.97
C THR A 124 13.96 -12.05 14.75
N ASN A 125 14.54 -13.10 15.34
CA ASN A 125 13.78 -14.06 16.13
C ASN A 125 13.27 -13.49 17.46
N GLU A 126 14.04 -12.61 18.10
CA GLU A 126 13.64 -11.94 19.36
C GLU A 126 12.40 -11.07 19.16
N HIS A 127 12.32 -10.32 18.05
CA HIS A 127 11.28 -9.30 17.87
C HIS A 127 10.22 -9.66 16.82
N TYR A 128 10.59 -10.22 15.66
CA TYR A 128 9.64 -10.41 14.56
C TYR A 128 8.75 -11.64 14.73
N LYS A 129 9.19 -12.65 15.50
CA LYS A 129 8.38 -13.86 15.71
C LYS A 129 7.09 -13.55 16.45
N GLN A 130 7.21 -12.89 17.61
CA GLN A 130 6.05 -12.45 18.39
C GLN A 130 5.20 -11.43 17.63
N LEU A 131 5.83 -10.48 16.95
CA LEU A 131 5.14 -9.48 16.12
C LEU A 131 4.26 -10.15 15.05
N ILE A 132 4.81 -11.09 14.28
CA ILE A 132 4.10 -11.75 13.18
C ILE A 132 2.97 -12.63 13.69
N GLU A 133 3.17 -13.33 14.82
CA GLU A 133 2.11 -14.09 15.49
C GLU A 133 0.96 -13.18 15.95
N GLY A 134 1.29 -12.03 16.55
CA GLY A 134 0.32 -11.02 16.96
C GLY A 134 -0.48 -10.47 15.77
N ILE A 135 0.21 -10.01 14.72
CA ILE A 135 -0.42 -9.48 13.50
C ILE A 135 -1.35 -10.52 12.86
N LEU A 136 -0.93 -11.78 12.77
CA LEU A 136 -1.76 -12.83 12.18
C LEU A 136 -3.07 -13.01 12.96
N LYS A 137 -3.03 -12.87 14.29
CA LYS A 137 -4.18 -13.05 15.17
C LYS A 137 -5.06 -11.80 15.25
N ASP A 138 -4.47 -10.62 15.29
CA ASP A 138 -5.18 -9.39 15.63
C ASP A 138 -5.66 -8.65 14.37
N GLU A 139 -4.92 -8.76 13.26
CA GLU A 139 -5.16 -7.98 12.03
C GLU A 139 -5.58 -8.85 10.84
N PHE A 140 -5.21 -10.14 10.82
CA PHE A 140 -5.43 -11.07 9.70
C PHE A 140 -6.14 -12.38 10.11
N ASP A 141 -6.92 -12.38 11.19
CA ASP A 141 -7.63 -13.58 11.67
C ASP A 141 -8.53 -14.21 10.59
N ASP A 142 -8.70 -15.53 10.65
CA ASP A 142 -9.42 -16.35 9.66
C ASP A 142 -10.91 -15.93 9.52
N SER A 143 -11.45 -15.14 10.46
CA SER A 143 -12.80 -14.56 10.43
C SER A 143 -12.93 -13.24 9.65
N ASN A 144 -11.83 -12.52 9.46
CA ASN A 144 -11.75 -11.26 8.72
C ASN A 144 -11.03 -11.50 7.39
N HIS A 145 -11.78 -11.84 6.33
CA HIS A 145 -11.24 -12.12 4.98
C HIS A 145 -10.67 -10.90 4.23
N SER A 146 -10.14 -9.94 4.96
CA SER A 146 -10.06 -8.55 4.52
C SER A 146 -8.75 -7.96 5.01
N ILE A 147 -7.87 -7.60 4.06
CA ILE A 147 -6.61 -6.92 4.38
C ILE A 147 -6.90 -5.62 5.17
N PRO A 148 -6.02 -5.23 6.10
CA PRO A 148 -6.08 -3.93 6.77
C PRO A 148 -5.95 -2.76 5.80
N PHE A 149 -6.42 -1.57 6.21
CA PHE A 149 -6.25 -0.35 5.42
C PHE A 149 -4.75 -0.02 5.25
N PRO A 150 -4.26 0.33 4.05
CA PRO A 150 -2.86 0.66 3.84
C PRO A 150 -2.36 1.74 4.80
N ASN A 151 -1.12 1.61 5.28
CA ASN A 151 -0.58 2.61 6.18
C ASN A 151 -0.19 3.87 5.38
N PHE A 152 -1.08 4.85 5.42
CA PHE A 152 -0.88 6.16 4.83
C PHE A 152 0.06 7.04 5.68
N MET A 153 0.05 6.86 7.00
CA MET A 153 0.69 7.79 7.93
C MET A 153 2.20 7.56 8.01
N GLY A 154 2.96 8.65 7.93
CA GLY A 154 4.43 8.59 7.98
C GLY A 154 5.10 8.12 6.67
N GLN A 155 4.33 7.96 5.59
CA GLN A 155 4.87 7.75 4.25
C GLN A 155 5.27 9.08 3.58
N THR A 156 6.12 9.00 2.54
CA THR A 156 6.46 10.14 1.68
C THR A 156 5.24 10.66 0.92
N ILE A 157 5.28 11.89 0.42
CA ILE A 157 4.17 12.48 -0.36
C ILE A 157 3.85 11.62 -1.59
N ASP A 158 4.86 11.17 -2.33
CA ASP A 158 4.68 10.31 -3.51
C ASP A 158 3.98 9.00 -3.15
N ARG A 159 4.43 8.32 -2.07
CA ARG A 159 3.80 7.07 -1.60
C ARG A 159 2.36 7.29 -1.14
N ARG A 160 2.08 8.40 -0.46
CA ARG A 160 0.73 8.76 -0.03
C ARG A 160 -0.22 8.94 -1.21
N LYS A 161 0.27 9.55 -2.29
CA LYS A 161 -0.47 9.71 -3.54
C LYS A 161 -0.76 8.37 -4.20
N GLU A 162 0.24 7.50 -4.31
CA GLU A 162 0.07 6.14 -4.85
C GLU A 162 -0.98 5.35 -4.04
N ILE A 163 -0.87 5.34 -2.72
CA ILE A 163 -1.85 4.67 -1.83
C ILE A 163 -3.25 5.25 -2.03
N ALA A 164 -3.39 6.57 -2.09
CA ALA A 164 -4.68 7.22 -2.29
C ALA A 164 -5.29 6.81 -3.65
N GLU A 165 -4.50 6.87 -4.73
CA GLU A 165 -4.94 6.46 -6.06
C GLU A 165 -5.36 4.98 -6.10
N ASP A 166 -4.59 4.09 -5.48
CA ASP A 166 -4.92 2.66 -5.47
C ASP A 166 -6.21 2.34 -4.69
N VAL A 167 -6.38 2.97 -3.52
CA VAL A 167 -7.59 2.81 -2.70
C VAL A 167 -8.83 3.40 -3.39
N ILE A 168 -8.68 4.55 -4.04
CA ILE A 168 -9.76 5.24 -4.76
C ILE A 168 -10.20 4.44 -6.00
N ASN A 169 -9.24 3.91 -6.76
CA ASN A 169 -9.53 3.23 -8.03
C ASN A 169 -10.04 1.80 -7.84
N ASP A 170 -9.91 1.22 -6.64
CA ASP A 170 -10.48 -0.07 -6.30
C ASP A 170 -11.86 0.12 -5.65
N ASN A 171 -12.93 -0.21 -6.40
CA ASN A 171 -14.31 -0.05 -5.94
C ASN A 171 -14.60 -0.80 -4.62
N LEU A 172 -13.97 -1.96 -4.42
CA LEU A 172 -14.17 -2.75 -3.20
C LEU A 172 -13.46 -2.09 -2.02
N ALA A 173 -12.23 -1.65 -2.21
CA ALA A 173 -11.46 -0.94 -1.19
C ALA A 173 -12.12 0.41 -0.85
N SER A 174 -12.48 1.21 -1.84
CA SER A 174 -13.16 2.50 -1.68
C SER A 174 -14.46 2.36 -0.88
N SER A 175 -15.27 1.34 -1.17
CA SER A 175 -16.51 1.11 -0.43
C SER A 175 -16.29 0.58 0.98
N LYS A 176 -15.25 -0.23 1.19
CA LYS A 176 -14.97 -0.87 2.48
C LYS A 176 -14.33 0.10 3.47
N PHE A 177 -13.44 0.96 2.99
CA PHE A 177 -12.59 1.82 3.82
C PHE A 177 -13.04 3.28 3.82
N ARG A 178 -14.35 3.53 3.74
CA ARG A 178 -14.89 4.90 3.60
C ARG A 178 -14.45 5.82 4.74
N ILE A 179 -14.45 5.31 5.97
CA ILE A 179 -14.07 6.09 7.15
C ILE A 179 -12.58 6.45 7.10
N GLU A 180 -11.74 5.47 6.76
CA GLU A 180 -10.29 5.65 6.65
C GLU A 180 -9.91 6.59 5.49
N ILE A 181 -10.63 6.53 4.37
CA ILE A 181 -10.51 7.46 3.24
C ILE A 181 -10.88 8.89 3.66
N ILE A 182 -11.95 9.04 4.44
CA ILE A 182 -12.35 10.34 5.00
C ILE A 182 -11.25 10.87 5.94
N ASP A 183 -10.69 10.03 6.80
CA ASP A 183 -9.62 10.45 7.71
C ASP A 183 -8.32 10.77 6.98
N MET A 184 -7.98 10.02 5.92
CA MET A 184 -6.90 10.33 4.99
C MET A 184 -7.09 11.73 4.38
N LEU A 185 -8.30 12.05 3.93
CA LEU A 185 -8.60 13.37 3.37
C LEU A 185 -8.46 14.48 4.42
N LYS A 186 -8.99 14.29 5.64
CA LYS A 186 -8.83 15.27 6.74
C LYS A 186 -7.36 15.56 7.02
N MET A 187 -6.53 14.53 7.05
CA MET A 187 -5.08 14.67 7.26
C MET A 187 -4.42 15.40 6.08
N ALA A 188 -4.70 14.99 4.85
CA ALA A 188 -4.15 15.63 3.65
C ALA A 188 -4.52 17.12 3.57
N MET A 189 -5.76 17.48 3.92
CA MET A 189 -6.20 18.89 4.01
C MET A 189 -5.53 19.66 5.15
N LYS A 190 -5.16 19.01 6.25
CA LYS A 190 -4.43 19.64 7.35
C LYS A 190 -2.97 19.91 6.98
N GLU A 191 -2.39 19.04 6.17
CA GLU A 191 -1.00 19.11 5.71
C GLU A 191 -0.84 19.88 4.39
N ASN A 192 -1.92 20.41 3.80
CA ASN A 192 -1.94 21.07 2.49
C ASN A 192 -1.37 20.19 1.36
N CYS A 193 -1.64 18.89 1.39
CA CYS A 193 -1.20 17.93 0.38
C CYS A 193 -2.20 17.87 -0.79
N ASP A 194 -2.23 18.93 -1.60
CA ASP A 194 -3.19 19.12 -2.70
C ASP A 194 -3.25 17.96 -3.68
N GLU A 195 -2.11 17.31 -3.94
CA GLU A 195 -2.02 16.16 -4.85
C GLU A 195 -2.80 14.94 -4.37
N VAL A 196 -3.01 14.82 -3.06
CA VAL A 196 -3.80 13.74 -2.45
C VAL A 196 -5.25 14.20 -2.20
N VAL A 197 -5.42 15.46 -1.78
CA VAL A 197 -6.74 16.03 -1.49
C VAL A 197 -7.65 16.02 -2.72
N ARG A 198 -7.13 16.45 -3.87
CA ARG A 198 -7.91 16.61 -5.10
C ARG A 198 -8.50 15.27 -5.62
N PRO A 199 -7.73 14.18 -5.75
CA PRO A 199 -8.27 12.87 -6.11
C PRO A 199 -9.32 12.37 -5.11
N LEU A 200 -9.06 12.49 -3.79
CA LEU A 200 -9.96 12.00 -2.75
C LEU A 200 -11.30 12.72 -2.76
N ILE A 201 -11.31 14.06 -2.85
CA ILE A 201 -12.57 14.82 -2.91
C ILE A 201 -13.37 14.44 -4.15
N ASN A 202 -12.71 14.29 -5.31
CA ASN A 202 -13.39 13.85 -6.54
C ASN A 202 -14.05 12.49 -6.35
N ASN A 203 -13.33 11.52 -5.80
CA ASN A 203 -13.87 10.18 -5.54
C ASN A 203 -15.06 10.21 -4.57
N ILE A 204 -14.95 10.98 -3.49
CA ILE A 204 -16.04 11.13 -2.52
C ILE A 204 -17.28 11.73 -3.19
N ILE A 205 -17.12 12.79 -3.99
CA ILE A 205 -18.25 13.42 -4.72
C ILE A 205 -18.90 12.42 -5.69
N GLU A 206 -18.11 11.66 -6.44
CA GLU A 206 -18.64 10.66 -7.37
C GLU A 206 -19.37 9.53 -6.65
N SER A 207 -18.90 9.12 -5.47
CA SER A 207 -19.56 8.11 -4.63
C SER A 207 -20.92 8.54 -4.06
N ILE A 208 -21.26 9.83 -4.10
CA ILE A 208 -22.56 10.35 -3.65
C ILE A 208 -23.69 9.83 -4.55
N GLN A 209 -23.40 9.50 -5.81
CA GLN A 209 -24.37 8.87 -6.71
C GLN A 209 -24.95 7.57 -6.12
N ASP A 210 -24.21 6.89 -5.24
CA ASP A 210 -24.65 5.68 -4.56
C ASP A 210 -25.35 5.96 -3.20
N HIS A 211 -25.80 7.19 -2.95
CA HIS A 211 -26.47 7.62 -1.71
C HIS A 211 -25.67 7.40 -0.43
N SER A 212 -24.34 7.51 -0.47
CA SER A 212 -23.51 7.38 0.72
C SER A 212 -23.72 8.57 1.69
N VAL A 213 -24.42 8.32 2.79
CA VAL A 213 -24.70 9.31 3.86
C VAL A 213 -23.40 9.84 4.48
N ASP A 214 -22.38 8.98 4.62
CA ASP A 214 -21.10 9.36 5.21
C ASP A 214 -20.33 10.35 4.33
N SER A 215 -20.30 10.12 3.00
CA SER A 215 -19.69 11.03 2.02
C SER A 215 -20.36 12.42 2.03
N MET A 216 -21.69 12.45 2.02
CA MET A 216 -22.44 13.73 2.08
C MET A 216 -22.23 14.46 3.41
N THR A 217 -22.23 13.73 4.52
CA THR A 217 -22.01 14.28 5.87
C THR A 217 -20.62 14.89 5.97
N PHE A 218 -19.59 14.20 5.47
CA PHE A 218 -18.23 14.71 5.48
C PHE A 218 -18.08 16.02 4.71
N ILE A 219 -18.57 16.07 3.46
CA ILE A 219 -18.47 17.29 2.64
C ILE A 219 -19.26 18.43 3.29
N SER A 220 -20.45 18.15 3.80
CA SER A 220 -21.29 19.17 4.46
C SER A 220 -20.62 19.75 5.71
N LEU A 221 -19.99 18.91 6.54
CA LEU A 221 -19.27 19.35 7.73
C LEU A 221 -18.01 20.17 7.41
N ASN A 222 -17.39 19.94 6.26
CA ASN A 222 -16.16 20.63 5.85
C ASN A 222 -16.41 21.69 4.76
N LEU A 223 -17.66 22.03 4.48
CA LEU A 223 -18.05 22.85 3.34
C LEU A 223 -17.35 24.21 3.32
N ALA A 224 -17.25 24.89 4.47
CA ALA A 224 -16.59 26.20 4.54
C ALA A 224 -15.12 26.13 4.09
N LYS A 225 -14.35 25.16 4.63
CA LYS A 225 -12.95 24.97 4.24
C LYS A 225 -12.83 24.55 2.77
N LEU A 226 -13.73 23.68 2.30
CA LEU A 226 -13.75 23.27 0.90
C LEU A 226 -14.09 24.42 -0.05
N CYS A 227 -14.95 25.36 0.35
CA CYS A 227 -15.25 26.57 -0.43
C CYS A 227 -14.03 27.47 -0.57
N ASP A 228 -13.25 27.63 0.49
CA ASP A 228 -12.08 28.50 0.50
C ASP A 228 -10.93 27.87 -0.32
N ASP A 229 -10.65 26.59 -0.09
CA ASP A 229 -9.45 25.92 -0.63
C ASP A 229 -9.71 25.21 -1.98
N TYR A 230 -10.94 24.72 -2.22
CA TYR A 230 -11.31 23.87 -3.36
C TYR A 230 -12.69 24.22 -3.96
N PRO A 231 -12.95 25.50 -4.34
CA PRO A 231 -14.28 25.97 -4.74
C PRO A 231 -14.89 25.20 -5.92
N ASP A 232 -14.09 24.79 -6.90
CA ASP A 232 -14.55 24.03 -8.06
C ASP A 232 -15.21 22.69 -7.68
N TYR A 233 -14.69 22.05 -6.62
CA TYR A 233 -15.22 20.78 -6.11
C TYR A 233 -16.54 20.99 -5.36
N VAL A 234 -16.69 22.13 -4.67
CA VAL A 234 -17.97 22.49 -4.04
C VAL A 234 -19.04 22.73 -5.11
N VAL A 235 -18.70 23.42 -6.20
CA VAL A 235 -19.61 23.60 -7.34
C VAL A 235 -20.01 22.24 -7.93
N LYS A 236 -19.05 21.33 -8.11
CA LYS A 236 -19.32 19.95 -8.55
C LYS A 236 -20.25 19.24 -7.55
N TYR A 237 -19.98 19.28 -6.25
CA TYR A 237 -20.82 18.68 -5.21
C TYR A 237 -22.27 19.20 -5.25
N ILE A 238 -22.47 20.52 -5.25
CA ILE A 238 -23.80 21.14 -5.31
C ILE A 238 -24.55 20.70 -6.57
N SER A 239 -23.86 20.61 -7.70
CA SER A 239 -24.46 20.16 -8.96
C SER A 239 -24.96 18.71 -8.87
N TYR A 240 -24.20 17.83 -8.22
CA TYR A 240 -24.56 16.42 -8.02
C TYR A 240 -25.73 16.24 -7.05
N THR A 241 -25.75 16.98 -5.93
CA THR A 241 -26.84 16.89 -4.95
C THR A 241 -28.13 17.53 -5.45
N SER A 242 -28.05 18.65 -6.17
CA SER A 242 -29.23 19.29 -6.80
C SER A 242 -29.89 18.39 -7.85
N TYR A 243 -29.09 17.59 -8.57
CA TYR A 243 -29.62 16.59 -9.51
C TYR A 243 -30.38 15.47 -8.79
N LEU A 244 -29.86 14.97 -7.67
CA LEU A 244 -30.52 13.95 -6.85
C LEU A 244 -31.85 14.47 -6.26
N ASP A 245 -31.87 15.69 -5.73
CA ASP A 245 -33.10 16.32 -5.23
C ASP A 245 -34.16 16.42 -6.35
N SER A 246 -33.76 16.79 -7.57
CA SER A 246 -34.69 16.86 -8.71
C SER A 246 -35.31 15.50 -9.12
N PHE A 247 -34.65 14.39 -8.78
CA PHE A 247 -35.11 13.02 -9.04
C PHE A 247 -36.06 12.51 -7.96
N ILE A 248 -35.80 12.87 -6.69
CA ILE A 248 -36.65 12.50 -5.54
C ILE A 248 -38.03 13.17 -5.63
N TYR A 249 -38.12 14.41 -6.12
CA TYR A 249 -39.39 15.13 -6.28
C TYR A 249 -40.18 14.76 -7.55
N LYS A 250 -39.71 13.79 -8.35
CA LYS A 250 -40.36 13.36 -9.60
C LYS A 250 -41.14 12.05 -9.50
N TYR A 251 -41.16 11.43 -8.32
CA TYR A 251 -41.94 10.24 -7.96
C TYR A 251 -42.71 10.47 -6.67
#